data_AF-A0A6A3JHV7-F1
#
_entry.id   AF-A0A6A3JHV7-F1
#
_cell.length_a   1.000
_cell.length_b   1.000
_cell.length_c   1.000
_cell.angle_alpha   90.00
_cell.angle_beta   90.00
_cell.angle_gamma   90.00
#
_symmetry.space_group_name_H-M   'P 1'
#
loop_
_entity.id
_entity.type
_entity.pdbx_description
1 polymer ?
#
loop_
_entity_poly.entity_id
_entity_poly.type
_entity_poly.pdbx_seq_one_letter_code
_entity_poly.pdbx_strand_id
1 'polypeptide(L)'
;MNQAHGAVLQGDFVPGSVEYWNSTLKPKGEDDYHGNFDTAQFERWFEKLCTTLEDYGRCHIHMDGASYHKNIVNRQPTGNWRKAEIQAWLTANGHSYEKTDFL
;
A
#
# COMPACT_ATOMS: atom_id res chain seq x y z
N MET A 1 41.83 22.90 21.86
CA MET A 1 40.36 22.81 21.84
C MET A 1 39.98 22.11 20.53
N ASN A 2 39.74 20.80 20.56
CA ASN A 2 39.30 20.07 19.38
C ASN A 2 37.78 20.01 19.39
N GLN A 3 37.15 20.66 18.42
CA GLN A 3 35.72 20.51 18.18
C GLN A 3 35.47 19.10 17.66
N ALA A 4 34.64 18.34 18.36
CA ALA A 4 34.12 17.08 17.85
C ALA A 4 33.14 17.41 16.71
N HIS A 5 33.52 17.13 15.47
CA HIS A 5 32.55 17.03 14.38
C HIS A 5 31.60 15.89 14.71
N GLY A 6 30.30 16.18 14.79
CA GLY A 6 29.26 15.17 14.97
C GLY A 6 29.41 14.07 13.91
N ALA A 7 29.29 12.82 14.33
CA ALA A 7 29.44 11.68 13.45
C ALA A 7 28.49 11.81 12.25
N VAL A 8 29.04 11.74 11.04
CA VAL A 8 28.24 11.69 9.81
C VAL A 8 27.49 10.37 9.82
N LEU A 9 26.16 10.42 9.85
CA LEU A 9 25.33 9.25 9.64
C LEU A 9 25.40 8.88 8.16
N GLN A 10 26.02 7.75 7.87
CA GLN A 10 26.02 7.14 6.54
C GLN A 10 25.14 5.90 6.58
N GLY A 11 24.25 5.77 5.59
CA GLY A 11 23.40 4.60 5.42
C GLY A 11 23.52 4.09 3.99
N ASP A 12 23.53 2.76 3.84
CA ASP A 12 23.55 2.08 2.55
C ASP A 12 22.21 1.40 2.28
N PHE A 13 21.92 1.11 1.01
CA PHE A 13 20.79 0.26 0.68
C PHE A 13 21.05 -1.16 1.15
N VAL A 14 20.04 -1.79 1.76
CA VAL A 14 20.08 -3.22 2.06
C VAL A 14 20.25 -3.99 0.75
N PRO A 15 21.29 -4.82 0.58
CA PRO A 15 21.50 -5.57 -0.65
C PRO A 15 20.26 -6.39 -1.03
N GLY A 16 19.84 -6.30 -2.30
CA GLY A 16 18.67 -7.03 -2.79
C GLY A 16 17.30 -6.43 -2.42
N SER A 17 17.25 -5.35 -1.63
CA SER A 17 15.97 -4.71 -1.23
C SER A 17 15.33 -3.84 -2.31
N VAL A 18 16.11 -3.39 -3.30
CA VAL A 18 15.65 -2.49 -4.36
C VAL A 18 15.20 -3.31 -5.57
N GLU A 19 13.89 -3.27 -5.87
CA GLU A 19 13.30 -3.83 -7.08
C GLU A 19 12.75 -2.71 -8.00
N TYR A 20 12.77 -2.95 -9.30
CA TYR A 20 12.32 -1.99 -10.32
C TYR A 20 11.28 -2.64 -11.24
N TRP A 21 10.22 -1.90 -11.55
CA TRP A 21 9.19 -2.30 -12.50
C TRP A 21 9.18 -1.36 -13.69
N ASN A 22 9.23 -1.93 -14.89
CA ASN A 22 9.16 -1.13 -16.12
C ASN A 22 7.71 -0.72 -16.39
N SER A 23 7.40 0.57 -16.19
CA SER A 23 6.05 1.12 -16.40
C SER A 23 5.54 0.99 -17.84
N THR A 24 6.41 0.75 -18.83
CA THR A 24 5.98 0.52 -20.22
C THR A 24 5.28 -0.81 -20.43
N LEU A 25 5.36 -1.72 -19.45
CA LEU A 25 4.68 -3.03 -19.51
C LEU A 25 3.22 -2.98 -19.03
N LYS A 26 2.71 -1.78 -18.69
CA LYS A 26 1.30 -1.60 -18.33
C LYS A 26 0.34 -1.87 -19.51
N PRO A 27 -0.91 -2.25 -19.23
CA PRO A 27 -1.93 -2.41 -20.27
C PRO A 27 -2.05 -1.17 -21.16
N LYS A 28 -2.23 -1.39 -22.48
CA LYS A 28 -2.44 -0.28 -23.42
C LYS A 28 -3.76 0.43 -23.10
N GLY A 29 -3.71 1.76 -23.02
CA GLY A 29 -4.87 2.60 -22.67
C GLY A 29 -4.96 2.96 -21.18
N GLU A 30 -4.00 2.49 -20.36
CA GLU A 30 -3.88 2.89 -18.97
C GLU A 30 -2.88 4.03 -18.81
N ASP A 31 -3.40 5.22 -18.50
CA ASP A 31 -2.56 6.42 -18.32
C ASP A 31 -1.79 6.39 -16.99
N ASP A 32 -2.27 5.62 -16.02
CA ASP A 32 -1.57 5.41 -14.74
C ASP A 32 -0.23 4.70 -14.97
N TYR A 33 0.87 5.33 -14.56
CA TYR A 33 2.20 4.72 -14.65
C TYR A 33 2.39 3.58 -13.64
N HIS A 34 1.53 3.48 -12.63
CA HIS A 34 1.43 2.34 -11.71
C HIS A 34 0.54 1.21 -12.25
N GLY A 35 -0.01 1.31 -13.46
CA GLY A 35 -0.98 0.34 -14.01
C GLY A 35 -0.47 -1.12 -14.14
N ASN A 36 0.82 -1.36 -13.89
CA ASN A 36 1.39 -2.71 -13.80
C ASN A 36 2.00 -3.06 -12.44
N PHE A 37 1.75 -2.27 -11.39
CA PHE A 37 2.18 -2.57 -10.03
C PHE A 37 0.95 -2.63 -9.12
N ASP A 38 0.55 -3.85 -8.78
CA ASP A 38 -0.66 -4.13 -8.01
C ASP A 38 -0.35 -4.58 -6.57
N THR A 39 -1.39 -4.72 -5.76
CA THR A 39 -1.30 -5.20 -4.37
C THR A 39 -0.59 -6.55 -4.26
N ALA A 40 -0.82 -7.49 -5.19
CA ALA A 40 -0.20 -8.81 -5.11
C ALA A 40 1.31 -8.75 -5.40
N GLN A 41 1.74 -7.85 -6.30
CA GLN A 41 3.15 -7.57 -6.53
C GLN A 41 3.80 -6.93 -5.32
N PHE A 42 3.14 -5.93 -4.72
CA PHE A 42 3.58 -5.32 -3.49
C PHE A 42 3.73 -6.37 -2.37
N GLU A 43 2.74 -7.22 -2.13
CA GLU A 43 2.79 -8.27 -1.09
C GLU A 43 3.98 -9.22 -1.29
N ARG A 44 4.21 -9.70 -2.52
CA ARG A 44 5.36 -10.58 -2.82
C ARG A 44 6.70 -9.89 -2.60
N TRP A 45 6.83 -8.62 -2.99
CA TRP A 45 8.04 -7.85 -2.76
C TRP A 45 8.25 -7.58 -1.26
N PHE A 46 7.19 -7.18 -0.56
CA PHE A 46 7.24 -6.85 0.85
C PHE A 46 7.56 -8.06 1.73
N GLU A 47 7.07 -9.25 1.37
CA GLU A 47 7.43 -10.51 2.02
C GLU A 47 8.94 -10.78 1.91
N LYS A 48 9.51 -10.70 0.69
CA LYS A 48 10.96 -10.86 0.48
C LYS A 48 11.78 -9.82 1.23
N LEU A 49 11.31 -8.56 1.26
CA LEU A 49 11.95 -7.49 2.01
C LEU A 49 11.97 -7.85 3.50
N CYS A 50 10.84 -8.26 4.07
CA CYS A 50 10.76 -8.67 5.46
C CYS A 50 11.75 -9.80 5.78
N THR A 51 11.84 -10.84 4.93
CA THR A 51 12.82 -11.92 5.09
C THR A 51 14.26 -11.38 5.08
N THR A 52 14.58 -10.44 4.21
CA THR A 52 15.92 -9.83 4.14
C THR A 52 16.23 -8.99 5.40
N LEU A 53 15.22 -8.34 5.97
CA LEU A 53 15.36 -7.49 7.14
C LEU A 53 15.51 -8.26 8.46
N GLU A 54 15.22 -9.56 8.50
CA GLU A 54 15.44 -10.42 9.67
C GLU A 54 16.91 -10.37 10.15
N ASP A 55 17.86 -10.23 9.22
CA ASP A 55 19.29 -10.11 9.51
C ASP A 55 19.70 -8.75 10.12
N TYR A 56 18.82 -7.74 10.07
CA TYR A 56 19.09 -6.36 10.50
C TYR A 56 18.42 -6.03 11.86
N GLY A 57 17.65 -6.96 12.42
CA GLY A 57 16.93 -6.78 13.67
C GLY A 57 15.73 -5.84 13.56
N ARG A 58 15.47 -5.03 14.60
CA ARG A 58 14.27 -4.18 14.65
C ARG A 58 14.36 -3.06 13.60
N CYS A 59 13.49 -3.13 12.60
CA CYS A 59 13.39 -2.13 11.55
C CYS A 59 12.18 -1.20 11.75
N HIS A 60 12.33 0.07 11.34
CA HIS A 60 11.22 1.00 11.18
C HIS A 60 10.94 1.17 9.68
N ILE A 61 9.75 0.78 9.25
CA ILE A 61 9.34 0.85 7.83
C ILE A 61 8.38 2.02 7.67
N HIS A 62 8.74 2.97 6.81
CA HIS A 62 7.93 4.12 6.46
C HIS A 62 7.46 3.97 5.01
N MET A 63 6.16 4.07 4.78
CA MET A 63 5.53 3.95 3.45
C MET A 63 4.60 5.14 3.20
N ASP A 64 4.45 5.54 1.95
CA ASP A 64 3.47 6.54 1.56
C ASP A 64 2.04 5.95 1.52
N GLY A 65 1.06 6.79 1.16
CA GLY A 65 -0.36 6.44 1.14
C GLY A 65 -0.81 5.67 -0.11
N ALA A 66 0.08 5.05 -0.89
CA ALA A 66 -0.30 4.37 -2.13
C ALA A 66 -1.37 3.28 -1.89
N SER A 67 -2.30 3.16 -2.85
CA SER A 67 -3.46 2.26 -2.74
C SER A 67 -3.05 0.79 -2.66
N TYR A 68 -2.00 0.40 -3.39
CA TYR A 68 -1.49 -0.98 -3.42
C TYR A 68 -0.82 -1.43 -2.12
N HIS A 69 -0.48 -0.52 -1.20
CA HIS A 69 0.02 -0.87 0.15
C HIS A 69 -1.04 -1.50 1.06
N LYS A 70 -2.32 -1.45 0.65
CA LYS A 70 -3.44 -1.90 1.47
C LYS A 70 -4.30 -2.90 0.71
N ASN A 71 -4.34 -4.14 1.16
CA ASN A 71 -5.30 -5.13 0.69
C ASN A 71 -6.59 -5.08 1.52
N ILE A 72 -7.51 -4.19 1.16
CA ILE A 72 -8.78 -4.04 1.90
C ILE A 72 -9.81 -5.02 1.34
N VAL A 73 -9.84 -6.23 1.89
CA VAL A 73 -10.72 -7.34 1.44
C VAL A 73 -12.20 -7.01 1.57
N ASN A 74 -12.60 -6.31 2.64
CA ASN A 74 -13.96 -5.86 2.86
C ASN A 74 -14.02 -4.33 2.87
N ARG A 75 -13.79 -3.73 1.70
CA ARG A 75 -13.76 -2.27 1.56
C ARG A 75 -15.12 -1.67 1.89
N GLN A 76 -15.13 -0.82 2.91
CA GLN A 76 -16.32 -0.06 3.28
C GLN A 76 -16.74 0.87 2.14
N PRO A 77 -18.04 1.13 1.99
CA PRO A 77 -18.53 2.03 0.97
C PRO A 77 -17.97 3.44 1.18
N THR A 78 -17.72 4.14 0.08
CA THR A 78 -17.28 5.55 0.09
C THR A 78 -18.37 6.43 -0.52
N GLY A 79 -18.28 7.75 -0.37
CA GLY A 79 -19.26 8.68 -0.93
C GLY A 79 -19.45 8.60 -2.45
N ASN A 80 -18.53 7.93 -3.16
CA ASN A 80 -18.60 7.70 -4.60
C ASN A 80 -19.35 6.41 -5.00
N TRP A 81 -19.76 5.57 -4.04
CA TRP A 81 -20.54 4.36 -4.31
C TRP A 81 -21.99 4.69 -4.61
N ARG A 82 -22.63 3.89 -5.47
CA ARG A 82 -24.08 4.04 -5.71
C ARG A 82 -24.84 3.64 -4.44
N LYS A 83 -25.96 4.32 -4.18
CA LYS A 83 -26.86 3.99 -3.06
C LYS A 83 -27.17 2.50 -2.95
N ALA A 84 -27.49 1.86 -4.08
CA ALA A 84 -27.78 0.42 -4.13
C ALA A 84 -26.57 -0.46 -3.72
N GLU A 85 -25.35 -0.05 -4.08
CA GLU A 85 -24.11 -0.76 -3.72
C GLU A 85 -23.82 -0.62 -2.22
N ILE A 86 -24.06 0.57 -1.65
CA ILE A 86 -23.94 0.81 -0.20
C ILE A 86 -24.94 -0.07 0.56
N GLN A 87 -26.20 -0.08 0.12
CA GLN A 87 -27.26 -0.91 0.71
C GLN A 87 -26.94 -2.41 0.66
N ALA A 88 -26.47 -2.90 -0.48
CA ALA A 88 -26.06 -4.29 -0.64
C ALA A 88 -24.89 -4.66 0.30
N TRP A 89 -23.89 -3.77 0.41
CA TRP A 89 -22.76 -3.97 1.32
C TRP A 89 -23.19 -4.01 2.80
N LEU A 90 -24.08 -3.09 3.22
CA LEU A 90 -24.59 -3.07 4.59
C LEU A 90 -25.35 -4.35 4.93
N THR A 91 -26.24 -4.80 4.04
CA THR A 91 -26.98 -6.06 4.22
C THR A 91 -26.03 -7.26 4.30
N ALA A 92 -25.04 -7.36 3.41
CA ALA A 92 -24.06 -8.44 3.41
C ALA A 92 -23.20 -8.49 4.69
N ASN A 93 -23.00 -7.34 5.34
CA ASN A 93 -22.23 -7.20 6.58
C ASN A 93 -23.10 -7.16 7.85
N GLY A 94 -24.40 -7.41 7.76
CA GLY A 94 -25.31 -7.47 8.91
C GLY A 94 -25.61 -6.11 9.55
N HIS A 95 -25.43 -5.02 8.80
CA HIS A 95 -25.76 -3.67 9.27
C HIS A 95 -27.21 -3.30 8.93
N SER A 96 -27.99 -2.92 9.94
CA SER A 96 -29.33 -2.36 9.76
C SER A 96 -29.27 -0.93 9.24
N TYR A 97 -30.19 -0.56 8.37
CA TYR A 97 -30.41 0.81 7.91
C TYR A 97 -31.88 1.03 7.58
N GLU A 98 -32.33 2.27 7.70
CA GLU A 98 -33.64 2.70 7.27
C GLU A 98 -33.57 3.32 5.86
N LYS A 99 -34.68 3.27 5.12
CA LYS A 99 -34.73 3.91 3.78
C LYS A 99 -34.46 5.42 3.84
N THR A 100 -34.75 6.03 4.98
CA THR A 100 -34.51 7.45 5.26
C THR A 100 -33.04 7.81 5.40
N ASP A 101 -32.17 6.85 5.68
CA ASP A 101 -30.72 7.08 5.86
C ASP A 101 -30.00 7.42 4.55
N PHE A 102 -30.73 7.34 3.43
CA PHE A 102 -30.22 7.55 2.08
C PHE A 102 -31.07 8.55 1.29
N LEU A 103 -31.87 9.38 1.98
CA LEU A 103 -32.61 10.49 1.37
C LEU A 103 -31.71 11.70 1.14
#